data_AF-A0A1V1PG38-F1
#
_entry.id   AF-A0A1V1PG38-F1
#
_cell.length_a   1.000
_cell.length_b   1.000
_cell.length_c   1.000
_cell.angle_alpha   90.00
_cell.angle_beta   90.00
_cell.angle_gamma   90.00
#
_symmetry.space_group_name_H-M   'P 1'
#
loop_
_entity.id
_entity.type
_entity.pdbx_description
1 polymer ?
#
loop_
_entity_poly.entity_id
_entity_poly.type
_entity_poly.pdbx_seq_one_letter_code
_entity_poly.pdbx_strand_id
1 'polypeptide(L)'
;MSMLATILLTGAIHEDGFADFCDSLGGMSSEKRLAIMKDSNMGAFGVIGLLGILSGKYLFLNHIPSSCMSWVLISGHVLSRFLILFLMLFMPYAGKTDSSKSLSLVQAVHCKNICIALACTGLIVILLPIHALVSMPILLLIIIVLFFYFRKSIGGYTGDYLGAAQQLTEVAHYLSLIFYLGML
;
A
#
# COMPACT_ATOMS: atom_id res chain seq x y z
N MET A 1 -15.52 -13.58 -0.49
CA MET A 1 -15.00 -14.08 -1.79
C MET A 1 -14.12 -13.06 -2.50
N SER A 2 -14.42 -11.76 -2.48
CA SER A 2 -13.58 -10.71 -3.10
C SER A 2 -12.12 -10.75 -2.62
N MET A 3 -11.87 -10.81 -1.31
CA MET A 3 -10.50 -10.84 -0.76
C MET A 3 -9.67 -12.00 -1.32
N LEU A 4 -10.23 -13.22 -1.31
CA LEU A 4 -9.55 -14.41 -1.86
C LEU A 4 -9.31 -14.26 -3.37
N ALA A 5 -10.29 -13.74 -4.11
CA ALA A 5 -10.13 -13.47 -5.53
C ALA A 5 -8.99 -12.47 -5.78
N THR A 6 -8.92 -11.37 -5.03
CA THR A 6 -7.84 -10.39 -5.16
C THR A 6 -6.49 -11.01 -4.83
N ILE A 7 -6.36 -11.74 -3.72
CA ILE A 7 -5.11 -12.40 -3.31
C ILE A 7 -4.62 -13.36 -4.40
N LEU A 8 -5.51 -14.17 -4.98
CA LEU A 8 -5.15 -15.10 -6.05
C LEU A 8 -4.76 -14.36 -7.35
N LEU A 9 -5.49 -13.30 -7.70
CA LEU A 9 -5.22 -12.50 -8.91
C LEU A 9 -3.91 -11.71 -8.81
N THR A 10 -3.56 -11.23 -7.62
CA THR A 10 -2.31 -10.48 -7.39
C THR A 10 -1.14 -11.38 -7.02
N GLY A 11 -1.36 -12.68 -6.78
CA GLY A 11 -0.34 -13.58 -6.24
C GLY A 11 0.12 -13.20 -4.82
N ALA A 12 -0.75 -12.58 -4.03
CA ALA A 12 -0.50 -12.13 -2.66
C ALA A 12 0.66 -11.13 -2.48
N ILE A 13 1.12 -10.46 -3.54
CA ILE A 13 2.32 -9.59 -3.52
C ILE A 13 2.24 -8.47 -2.47
N HIS A 14 1.06 -7.88 -2.27
CA HIS A 14 0.91 -6.78 -1.31
C HIS A 14 0.76 -7.27 0.12
N GLU A 15 0.09 -8.41 0.29
CA GLU A 15 -0.08 -9.10 1.58
C GLU A 15 1.26 -9.59 2.12
N ASP A 16 2.08 -10.18 1.26
CA ASP A 16 3.47 -10.60 1.55
C ASP A 16 4.32 -9.40 1.94
N GLY A 17 4.30 -8.34 1.12
CA GLY A 17 5.01 -7.10 1.42
C GLY A 17 4.59 -6.43 2.74
N PHE A 18 3.31 -6.54 3.13
CA PHE A 18 2.86 -6.07 4.43
C PHE A 18 3.37 -6.95 5.58
N ALA A 19 3.42 -8.27 5.42
CA ALA A 19 3.99 -9.17 6.42
C ALA A 19 5.48 -8.88 6.62
N ASP A 20 6.25 -8.74 5.53
CA ASP A 20 7.68 -8.42 5.58
C ASP A 20 7.95 -7.04 6.20
N PHE A 21 7.11 -6.06 5.88
CA PHE A 21 7.14 -4.76 6.54
C PHE A 21 6.93 -4.89 8.06
N CYS A 22 5.96 -5.70 8.49
CA CYS A 22 5.71 -5.94 9.91
C CYS A 22 6.91 -6.63 10.59
N ASP A 23 7.52 -7.63 9.97
CA ASP A 23 8.72 -8.28 10.51
C ASP A 23 9.93 -7.34 10.57
N SER A 24 10.07 -6.45 9.58
CA SER A 24 11.11 -5.43 9.59
C SER A 24 11.05 -4.52 10.82
N LEU A 25 9.91 -4.40 11.50
CA LEU A 25 9.78 -3.61 12.73
C LEU A 25 10.68 -4.14 13.87
N GLY A 26 11.06 -5.42 13.84
CA GLY A 26 12.04 -6.02 14.75
C GLY A 26 13.49 -5.57 14.50
N GLY A 27 13.76 -4.85 13.40
CA GLY A 27 15.06 -4.26 13.07
C GLY A 27 15.25 -2.87 13.68
N MET A 28 16.36 -2.68 14.39
CA MET A 28 16.71 -1.39 15.01
C MET A 28 17.53 -0.44 14.10
N SER A 29 18.14 -0.97 13.03
CA SER A 29 18.87 -0.18 12.04
C SER A 29 18.33 -0.46 10.63
N SER A 30 18.56 0.48 9.70
CA SER A 30 18.16 0.32 8.30
C SER A 30 18.65 -1.00 7.70
N GLU A 31 19.92 -1.35 7.96
CA GLU A 31 20.55 -2.56 7.45
C GLU A 31 19.88 -3.82 8.00
N LYS A 32 19.54 -3.82 9.30
CA LYS A 32 18.87 -4.95 9.93
C LYS A 32 17.44 -5.11 9.41
N ARG A 33 16.71 -4.01 9.19
CA ARG A 33 15.37 -4.03 8.59
C ARG A 33 15.39 -4.63 7.18
N LEU A 34 16.33 -4.16 6.34
CA LEU A 34 16.53 -4.67 4.99
C LEU A 34 17.02 -6.12 4.97
N ALA A 35 17.76 -6.56 5.99
CA ALA A 35 18.17 -7.95 6.12
C ALA A 35 16.99 -8.87 6.49
N ILE A 36 16.12 -8.44 7.42
CA ILE A 36 14.92 -9.18 7.81
C ILE A 36 14.00 -9.40 6.61
N MET A 37 13.74 -8.36 5.80
CA MET A 37 12.88 -8.48 4.61
C MET A 37 13.47 -9.37 3.49
N LYS A 38 14.75 -9.74 3.58
CA LYS A 38 15.36 -10.71 2.65
C LYS A 38 15.35 -12.13 3.18
N ASP A 39 15.02 -12.29 4.46
CA ASP A 39 14.82 -13.60 5.05
C ASP A 39 13.48 -14.13 4.57
N SER A 40 13.49 -15.30 3.94
CA SER A 40 12.28 -15.99 3.49
C SER A 40 11.41 -16.52 4.63
N ASN A 41 11.94 -16.54 5.87
CA ASN A 41 11.19 -17.01 7.02
C ASN A 41 10.26 -15.90 7.53
N MET A 42 8.97 -16.21 7.60
CA MET A 42 7.99 -15.31 8.20
C MET A 42 8.17 -15.27 9.74
N GLY A 43 8.25 -14.08 10.29
CA GLY A 43 8.35 -13.83 11.72
C GLY A 43 6.99 -13.64 12.40
N ALA A 44 7.03 -13.51 13.73
CA ALA A 44 5.81 -13.36 14.52
C ALA A 44 5.08 -12.04 14.21
N PHE A 45 5.80 -10.96 13.89
CA PHE A 45 5.15 -9.69 13.57
C PHE A 45 4.46 -9.75 12.21
N GLY A 46 5.05 -10.43 11.22
CA GLY A 46 4.45 -10.68 9.92
C GLY A 46 3.14 -11.46 10.06
N VAL A 47 3.14 -12.56 10.81
CA VAL A 47 1.92 -13.36 11.06
C VAL A 47 0.84 -12.53 11.76
N ILE A 48 1.18 -11.85 12.85
CA ILE A 48 0.21 -11.06 13.63
C ILE A 48 -0.34 -9.90 12.80
N GLY A 49 0.54 -9.21 12.06
CA GLY A 49 0.17 -8.14 11.15
C GLY A 49 -0.81 -8.65 10.09
N LEU A 50 -0.43 -9.69 9.34
CA LEU A 50 -1.22 -10.23 8.26
C LEU A 50 -2.60 -10.71 8.74
N LEU A 51 -2.66 -11.40 9.88
CA LEU A 51 -3.92 -11.78 10.51
C LEU A 51 -4.76 -10.55 10.86
N GLY A 52 -4.15 -9.53 11.45
CA GLY A 52 -4.83 -8.27 11.81
C GLY A 52 -5.41 -7.56 10.60
N ILE A 53 -4.63 -7.38 9.53
CA ILE A 53 -5.07 -6.62 8.36
C ILE A 53 -6.13 -7.37 7.55
N LEU A 54 -6.00 -8.69 7.40
CA LEU A 54 -7.00 -9.52 6.71
C LEU A 54 -8.29 -9.61 7.54
N SER A 55 -8.19 -9.76 8.86
CA SER A 55 -9.37 -9.74 9.73
C SER A 55 -10.08 -8.38 9.68
N GLY A 56 -9.31 -7.28 9.69
CA GLY A 56 -9.85 -5.93 9.52
C GLY A 56 -10.60 -5.76 8.19
N LYS A 57 -9.98 -6.15 7.07
CA LYS A 57 -10.64 -6.14 5.75
C LYS A 57 -11.94 -6.93 5.76
N TYR A 58 -11.91 -8.14 6.30
CA TYR A 58 -13.10 -9.00 6.35
C TYR A 58 -14.22 -8.36 7.17
N LEU A 59 -13.91 -7.87 8.38
CA LEU A 59 -14.89 -7.22 9.26
C LEU A 59 -15.48 -5.97 8.60
N PHE A 60 -14.64 -5.11 8.03
CA PHE A 60 -15.09 -3.86 7.41
C PHE A 60 -15.96 -4.10 6.18
N LEU A 61 -15.55 -5.00 5.30
CA LEU A 61 -16.35 -5.33 4.11
C LEU A 61 -17.70 -5.95 4.48
N ASN A 62 -17.80 -6.71 5.58
CA ASN A 62 -19.10 -7.24 6.03
C ASN A 62 -20.09 -6.18 6.53
N HIS A 63 -19.61 -4.98 6.90
CA HIS A 63 -20.49 -3.87 7.30
C HIS A 63 -20.96 -3.03 6.11
N ILE A 64 -20.37 -3.21 4.92
CA ILE A 64 -20.73 -2.46 3.72
C ILE A 64 -21.92 -3.13 3.01
N PRO A 65 -23.01 -2.41 2.71
CA PRO A 65 -24.15 -2.93 1.96
C PRO A 65 -23.77 -3.45 0.57
N SER A 66 -24.47 -4.48 0.13
CA SER A 66 -24.30 -5.06 -1.20
C SER A 66 -24.55 -4.05 -2.33
N SER A 67 -25.39 -3.03 -2.12
CA SER A 67 -25.73 -2.00 -3.10
C SER A 67 -24.54 -1.09 -3.46
N CYS A 68 -23.59 -0.89 -2.55
CA CYS A 68 -22.40 -0.07 -2.77
C CYS A 68 -21.10 -0.88 -2.90
N MET A 69 -21.12 -2.17 -2.55
CA MET A 69 -19.95 -3.06 -2.53
C MET A 69 -19.06 -2.94 -3.78
N SER A 70 -19.65 -2.91 -4.98
CA SER A 70 -18.92 -2.87 -6.24
C SER A 70 -17.99 -1.67 -6.34
N TRP A 71 -18.52 -0.46 -6.09
CA TRP A 71 -17.72 0.75 -6.21
C TRP A 71 -16.77 0.90 -5.02
N VAL A 72 -17.13 0.42 -3.83
CA VAL A 72 -16.26 0.39 -2.63
C VAL A 72 -15.01 -0.45 -2.88
N LEU A 73 -15.16 -1.65 -3.44
CA LEU A 73 -14.03 -2.51 -3.78
C LEU A 73 -13.13 -1.88 -4.85
N ILE A 74 -13.73 -1.33 -5.91
CA ILE A 74 -13.00 -0.65 -6.98
C ILE A 74 -12.24 0.56 -6.43
N SER A 75 -12.89 1.42 -5.64
CA SER A 75 -12.24 2.60 -5.07
C SER A 75 -11.12 2.23 -4.10
N GLY A 76 -11.31 1.19 -3.28
CA GLY A 76 -10.24 0.69 -2.39
C GLY A 76 -8.97 0.29 -3.15
N HIS A 77 -9.12 -0.47 -4.24
CA HIS A 77 -7.99 -0.85 -5.09
C HIS A 77 -7.37 0.32 -5.86
N VAL A 78 -8.20 1.24 -6.38
CA VAL A 78 -7.72 2.37 -7.18
C VAL A 78 -7.00 3.39 -6.31
N LEU A 79 -7.62 3.81 -5.19
CA LEU A 79 -7.07 4.85 -4.32
C LEU A 79 -5.79 4.39 -3.63
N SER A 80 -5.75 3.16 -3.12
CA SER A 80 -4.54 2.63 -2.48
C SER A 80 -3.35 2.59 -3.45
N ARG A 81 -3.57 2.15 -4.71
CA ARG A 81 -2.52 2.12 -5.74
C ARG A 81 -2.14 3.50 -6.24
N PHE A 82 -3.09 4.42 -6.39
CA PHE A 82 -2.80 5.80 -6.79
C PHE A 82 -1.88 6.49 -5.77
N LEU A 83 -2.16 6.29 -4.48
CA LEU A 83 -1.46 6.99 -3.41
C LEU A 83 -0.01 6.53 -3.20
N ILE A 84 0.29 5.23 -3.37
CA ILE A 84 1.67 4.74 -3.25
C ILE A 84 2.59 5.27 -4.35
N LEU A 85 2.05 5.72 -5.49
CA LEU A 85 2.86 6.32 -6.57
C LEU A 85 3.51 7.63 -6.13
N PHE A 86 2.91 8.37 -5.18
CA PHE A 86 3.55 9.56 -4.60
C PHE A 86 4.77 9.20 -3.76
N LEU A 87 4.74 8.06 -3.03
CA LEU A 87 5.93 7.57 -2.33
C LEU A 87 7.03 7.23 -3.33
N MET A 88 6.70 6.55 -4.43
CA MET A 88 7.67 6.22 -5.48
C MET A 88 8.26 7.45 -6.18
N LEU A 89 7.46 8.50 -6.35
CA LEU A 89 7.88 9.74 -7.00
C LEU A 89 8.81 10.58 -6.12
N PHE A 90 8.56 10.63 -4.82
CA PHE A 90 9.25 11.52 -3.89
C PHE A 90 10.33 10.87 -3.02
N MET A 91 10.52 9.55 -3.14
CA MET A 91 11.53 8.81 -2.38
C MET A 91 12.46 8.02 -3.31
N PRO A 92 13.73 7.83 -2.94
CA PRO A 92 14.60 6.91 -3.64
C PRO A 92 14.23 5.45 -3.32
N TYR A 93 14.53 4.55 -4.24
CA TYR A 93 14.46 3.11 -3.97
C TYR A 93 15.60 2.72 -3.01
N ALA A 94 15.27 2.05 -1.91
CA ALA A 94 16.21 1.67 -0.85
C ALA A 94 16.87 0.30 -1.06
N GLY A 95 16.47 -0.47 -2.08
CA GLY A 95 17.13 -1.72 -2.45
C GLY A 95 18.50 -1.48 -3.10
N LYS A 96 19.43 -2.43 -2.93
CA LYS A 96 20.77 -2.34 -3.54
C LYS A 96 20.65 -2.30 -5.08
N THR A 97 20.92 -1.15 -5.68
CA THR A 97 21.12 -1.02 -7.13
C THR A 97 22.61 -1.17 -7.43
N ASP A 98 23.04 -2.35 -7.87
CA ASP A 98 24.36 -2.49 -8.46
C ASP A 98 24.43 -1.68 -9.77
N SER A 99 25.50 -0.90 -9.95
CA SER A 99 25.93 -0.13 -11.14
C SER A 99 25.53 1.36 -11.26
N SER A 100 26.52 2.23 -11.01
CA SER A 100 26.45 3.71 -10.94
C SER A 100 26.46 4.47 -12.27
N LYS A 101 26.44 3.79 -13.43
CA LYS A 101 26.49 4.45 -14.77
C LYS A 101 25.24 4.29 -15.62
N SER A 102 24.38 3.32 -15.34
CA SER A 102 23.06 3.11 -15.97
C SER A 102 21.91 3.77 -15.18
N LEU A 103 22.20 4.21 -13.95
CA LEU A 103 21.24 4.73 -12.97
C LEU A 103 20.42 5.93 -13.47
N SER A 104 21.01 6.88 -14.20
CA SER A 104 20.29 8.07 -14.68
C SER A 104 19.25 7.78 -15.77
N LEU A 105 19.57 6.87 -16.69
CA LEU A 105 18.66 6.43 -17.76
C LEU A 105 17.55 5.52 -17.20
N VAL A 106 17.92 4.60 -16.30
CA VAL A 106 16.96 3.73 -15.59
C VAL A 106 16.01 4.56 -14.74
N GLN A 107 16.52 5.58 -14.04
CA GLN A 107 15.70 6.46 -13.20
C GLN A 107 14.80 7.40 -14.02
N ALA A 108 15.24 7.88 -15.19
CA ALA A 108 14.39 8.65 -16.10
C ALA A 108 13.24 7.81 -16.68
N VAL A 109 13.52 6.57 -17.08
CA VAL A 109 12.48 5.61 -17.52
C VAL A 109 11.53 5.27 -16.36
N HIS A 110 12.07 5.12 -15.15
CA HIS A 110 11.28 4.88 -13.94
C HIS A 110 10.30 6.03 -13.65
N CYS A 111 10.77 7.28 -13.67
CA CYS A 111 9.92 8.45 -13.47
C CYS A 111 8.85 8.59 -14.56
N LYS A 112 9.20 8.35 -15.84
CA LYS A 112 8.22 8.36 -16.92
C LYS A 112 7.13 7.32 -16.71
N ASN A 113 7.50 6.11 -16.32
CA ASN A 113 6.54 5.03 -16.06
C ASN A 113 5.64 5.34 -14.87
N ILE A 114 6.18 5.93 -13.79
CA ILE A 114 5.40 6.41 -12.65
C ILE A 114 4.42 7.52 -13.08
N CYS A 115 4.85 8.48 -13.90
CA CYS A 115 3.97 9.54 -14.41
C CYS A 115 2.83 8.99 -15.28
N ILE A 116 3.10 7.98 -16.12
CA ILE A 116 2.06 7.29 -16.91
C ILE A 116 1.10 6.56 -15.96
N ALA A 117 1.62 5.83 -14.97
CA ALA A 117 0.81 5.15 -13.98
C ALA A 117 -0.08 6.15 -13.19
N LEU A 118 0.47 7.30 -12.80
CA LEU A 118 -0.27 8.39 -12.14
C LEU A 118 -1.36 8.96 -13.04
N ALA A 119 -1.08 9.18 -14.33
CA ALA A 119 -2.07 9.69 -15.27
C ALA A 119 -3.22 8.68 -15.48
N CYS A 120 -2.89 7.40 -15.71
CA CYS A 120 -3.88 6.35 -15.91
C CYS A 120 -4.73 6.11 -14.66
N THR A 121 -4.10 5.97 -13.50
CA THR A 121 -4.83 5.77 -12.24
C THR A 121 -5.59 7.02 -11.82
N GLY A 122 -5.02 8.22 -12.01
CA GLY A 122 -5.69 9.50 -11.75
C GLY A 122 -6.94 9.70 -12.60
N LEU A 123 -6.92 9.28 -13.88
CA LEU A 123 -8.13 9.27 -14.71
C LEU A 123 -9.22 8.39 -14.11
N ILE A 124 -8.87 7.21 -13.61
CA ILE A 124 -9.83 6.31 -12.96
C ILE A 124 -10.35 6.94 -11.65
N VAL A 125 -9.50 7.62 -10.87
CA VAL A 125 -9.91 8.35 -9.66
C VAL A 125 -11.00 9.38 -9.96
N ILE A 126 -10.87 10.13 -11.07
CA ILE A 126 -11.87 11.12 -11.51
C ILE A 126 -13.22 10.47 -11.85
N LEU A 127 -13.21 9.23 -12.31
CA LEU A 127 -14.41 8.47 -12.66
C LEU A 127 -15.07 7.78 -11.45
N LEU A 128 -14.45 7.82 -10.27
CA LEU A 128 -15.04 7.23 -9.06
C LEU A 128 -16.23 8.06 -8.55
N PRO A 129 -17.19 7.43 -7.86
CA PRO A 129 -18.24 8.16 -7.15
C PRO A 129 -17.63 9.15 -6.16
N ILE A 130 -18.20 10.35 -6.05
CA ILE A 130 -17.72 11.40 -5.12
C ILE A 130 -17.60 10.90 -3.67
N HIS A 131 -18.49 10.00 -3.26
CA HIS A 131 -18.52 9.35 -1.96
C HIS A 131 -17.22 8.58 -1.66
N ALA A 132 -16.56 8.01 -2.67
CA ALA A 132 -15.27 7.34 -2.51
C ALA A 132 -14.16 8.30 -2.05
N LEU A 133 -14.25 9.58 -2.45
CA LEU A 133 -13.24 10.59 -2.15
C LEU A 133 -13.32 11.12 -0.70
N VAL A 134 -14.37 10.80 0.06
CA VAL A 134 -14.50 11.18 1.48
C VAL A 134 -13.32 10.67 2.31
N SER A 135 -12.76 9.52 1.94
CA SER A 135 -11.58 8.94 2.59
C SER A 135 -10.27 9.67 2.31
N MET A 136 -10.19 10.52 1.28
CA MET A 136 -8.92 11.11 0.84
C MET A 136 -8.11 11.81 1.94
N PRO A 137 -8.70 12.62 2.85
CA PRO A 137 -7.94 13.28 3.90
C PRO A 137 -7.19 12.31 4.81
N ILE A 138 -7.84 11.21 5.23
CA ILE A 138 -7.20 10.21 6.09
C ILE A 138 -6.17 9.38 5.33
N LEU A 139 -6.42 9.06 4.06
CA LEU A 139 -5.46 8.32 3.24
C LEU A 139 -4.19 9.14 2.98
N LEU A 140 -4.33 10.44 2.69
CA LEU A 140 -3.20 11.35 2.56
C LEU A 140 -2.42 11.47 3.86
N LEU A 141 -3.11 11.56 5.01
CA LEU A 141 -2.45 11.56 6.30
C LEU A 141 -1.61 10.30 6.53
N ILE A 142 -2.16 9.12 6.22
CA ILE A 142 -1.43 7.84 6.31
C ILE A 142 -0.19 7.86 5.42
N ILE A 143 -0.33 8.30 4.16
CA ILE A 143 0.80 8.38 3.22
C ILE A 143 1.88 9.35 3.70
N ILE A 144 1.52 10.50 4.25
CA ILE A 144 2.47 11.47 4.80
C ILE A 144 3.23 10.86 5.99
N VAL A 145 2.51 10.20 6.91
CA VAL A 145 3.13 9.51 8.05
C VAL A 145 4.09 8.43 7.58
N LEU A 146 3.66 7.59 6.62
CA LEU A 146 4.50 6.54 6.05
C LEU A 146 5.69 7.11 5.28
N PHE A 147 5.55 8.21 4.57
CA PHE A 147 6.67 8.89 3.89
C PHE A 147 7.79 9.24 4.87
N PHE A 148 7.45 9.90 5.98
CA PHE A 148 8.44 10.25 7.01
C PHE A 148 8.99 9.01 7.71
N TYR A 149 8.14 8.02 7.99
CA TYR A 149 8.54 6.77 8.61
C TYR A 149 9.54 5.99 7.73
N PHE A 150 9.24 5.83 6.44
CA PHE A 150 10.07 5.10 5.48
C PHE A 150 11.42 5.78 5.28
N ARG A 151 11.43 7.12 5.17
CA ARG A 151 12.68 7.90 5.10
C ARG A 151 13.54 7.74 6.34
N LYS A 152 12.93 7.75 7.53
CA LYS A 152 13.66 7.52 8.78
C LYS A 152 14.12 6.07 8.93
N SER A 153 13.32 5.12 8.46
CA SER A 153 13.52 3.69 8.66
C SER A 153 14.61 3.10 7.78
N ILE A 154 14.50 3.29 6.46
CA ILE A 154 15.40 2.68 5.47
C ILE A 154 15.95 3.69 4.46
N GLY A 155 15.65 4.99 4.63
CA GLY A 155 16.11 6.04 3.72
C GLY A 155 15.34 6.14 2.39
N GLY A 156 14.29 5.33 2.19
CA GLY A 156 13.61 5.19 0.90
C GLY A 156 12.47 4.18 0.96
N TYR A 157 12.11 3.58 -0.18
CA TYR A 157 11.09 2.54 -0.27
C TYR A 157 11.65 1.22 -0.84
N THR A 158 11.01 0.09 -0.48
CA THR A 158 11.11 -1.21 -1.16
C THR A 158 9.73 -1.61 -1.70
N GLY A 159 9.64 -2.73 -2.42
CA GLY A 159 8.35 -3.30 -2.81
C GLY A 159 7.46 -3.57 -1.59
N ASP A 160 8.04 -4.10 -0.53
CA ASP A 160 7.32 -4.51 0.70
C ASP A 160 6.73 -3.31 1.44
N TYR A 161 7.52 -2.24 1.56
CA TYR A 161 7.06 -0.97 2.14
C TYR A 161 5.91 -0.34 1.33
N LEU A 162 5.93 -0.46 0.00
CA LEU A 162 4.82 -0.02 -0.84
C LEU A 162 3.59 -0.95 -0.68
N GLY A 163 3.80 -2.26 -0.57
CA GLY A 163 2.76 -3.24 -0.26
C GLY A 163 2.07 -2.91 1.06
N ALA A 164 2.85 -2.58 2.09
CA ALA A 164 2.33 -2.15 3.37
C ALA A 164 1.50 -0.85 3.29
N ALA A 165 2.01 0.17 2.59
CA ALA A 165 1.28 1.41 2.38
C ALA A 165 -0.03 1.18 1.61
N GLN A 166 -0.02 0.31 0.61
CA GLN A 166 -1.21 -0.07 -0.16
C GLN A 166 -2.25 -0.75 0.74
N GLN A 167 -1.86 -1.75 1.52
CA GLN A 167 -2.76 -2.48 2.39
C GLN A 167 -3.36 -1.59 3.50
N LEU A 168 -2.53 -0.76 4.13
CA LEU A 168 -2.95 0.17 5.17
C LEU A 168 -3.96 1.20 4.63
N THR A 169 -3.68 1.78 3.46
CA THR A 169 -4.60 2.76 2.85
C THR A 169 -5.90 2.11 2.37
N GLU A 170 -5.87 0.88 1.85
CA GLU A 170 -7.08 0.16 1.46
C GLU A 170 -7.98 -0.16 2.66
N VAL A 171 -7.42 -0.61 3.78
CA VAL A 171 -8.18 -0.87 5.02
C VAL A 171 -8.75 0.41 5.60
N ALA A 172 -7.95 1.47 5.66
CA ALA A 172 -8.41 2.78 6.12
C ALA A 172 -9.52 3.35 5.24
N HIS A 173 -9.47 3.09 3.92
CA HIS A 173 -10.52 3.48 2.99
C HIS A 173 -11.86 2.83 3.36
N TYR A 174 -11.88 1.51 3.56
CA TYR A 174 -13.10 0.80 3.96
C TYR A 174 -13.64 1.31 5.29
N LEU A 175 -12.77 1.48 6.29
CA LEU A 175 -13.18 2.01 7.58
C LEU A 175 -13.80 3.41 7.47
N SER A 176 -13.19 4.28 6.66
CA SER A 176 -13.69 5.65 6.43
C SER A 176 -15.09 5.65 5.82
N LEU A 177 -15.34 4.74 4.88
CA LEU A 177 -16.65 4.63 4.23
C LEU A 177 -17.71 4.10 5.19
N ILE A 178 -17.37 3.18 6.09
CA ILE A 178 -18.29 2.71 7.13
C ILE A 178 -18.76 3.87 8.01
N PHE A 179 -17.81 4.70 8.49
CA PHE A 179 -18.16 5.89 9.28
C PHE A 179 -19.00 6.89 8.50
N TYR A 180 -18.62 7.16 7.25
CA TYR A 180 -19.34 8.09 6.39
C TYR A 180 -20.77 7.64 6.08
N LEU A 181 -20.98 6.34 5.90
CA LEU A 181 -22.30 5.77 5.62
C LEU A 181 -23.13 5.52 6.89
N GLY A 182 -22.60 5.81 8.08
CA GLY A 182 -23.32 5.66 9.36
C GLY A 182 -23.54 4.20 9.78
N MET A 183 -22.56 3.33 9.52
CA MET A 183 -22.66 1.88 9.70
C MET A 183 -21.95 1.34 10.94
N LEU A 184 -21.62 2.23 11.89
CA LEU A 184 -21.07 1.94 13.22
C LEU A 184 -21.88 2.67 14.29
#